data_AF-K7LS44-F1
#
_entry.id   AF-K7LS44-F1
#
_cell.length_a   1.000
_cell.length_b   1.000
_cell.length_c   1.000
_cell.angle_alpha   90.00
_cell.angle_beta   90.00
_cell.angle_gamma   90.00
#
_symmetry.space_group_name_H-M   'P 1'
#
loop_
_entity.id
_entity.type
_entity.pdbx_description
1 polymer ?
#
loop_
_entity_poly.entity_id
_entity_poly.type
_entity_poly.pdbx_seq_one_letter_code
_entity_poly.pdbx_strand_id
1 'polypeptide(L)'
;MFTCFNVTGLSTRRRGKRVVSNLENNEGESRTASEMADVLYHSMALLAKKGVKIEDVLQVLRLRFSQSGIEEKKSRVFQKSMD
;
A
#
# COMPACT_ATOMS: atom_id res chain seq x y z
N MET A 1 1.99 -7.61 21.22
CA MET A 1 1.46 -6.64 20.22
C MET A 1 2.50 -6.25 19.17
N PHE A 2 3.76 -5.98 19.52
CA PHE A 2 4.84 -5.75 18.54
C PHE A 2 5.04 -6.91 17.55
N THR A 3 4.92 -8.16 18.01
CA THR A 3 5.01 -9.36 17.16
C THR A 3 3.91 -9.39 16.09
N CYS A 4 2.65 -9.19 16.49
CA CYS A 4 1.52 -9.12 15.56
C CYS A 4 1.72 -8.03 14.49
N PHE A 5 2.32 -6.89 14.85
CA PHE A 5 2.59 -5.79 13.91
C PHE A 5 3.65 -6.15 12.85
N ASN A 6 4.77 -6.76 13.26
CA ASN A 6 5.75 -7.25 12.29
C ASN A 6 5.14 -8.33 11.39
N VAL A 7 4.28 -9.17 11.96
CA VAL A 7 3.53 -10.18 11.21
C VAL A 7 2.56 -9.54 10.22
N THR A 8 1.83 -8.47 10.58
CA THR A 8 0.93 -7.77 9.63
C THR A 8 1.71 -7.07 8.51
N GLY A 9 2.84 -6.42 8.80
CA GLY A 9 3.68 -5.83 7.75
C GLY A 9 4.23 -6.88 6.77
N LEU A 10 4.69 -8.02 7.29
CA LEU A 10 5.15 -9.15 6.49
C LEU A 10 4.01 -9.81 5.70
N SER A 11 2.80 -9.88 6.29
CA SER A 11 1.63 -10.42 5.59
C SER A 11 1.23 -9.51 4.44
N THR A 12 1.09 -8.19 4.64
CA THR A 12 0.74 -7.25 3.55
C THR A 12 1.71 -7.37 2.37
N ARG A 13 3.02 -7.50 2.63
CA ARG A 13 4.02 -7.67 1.55
C ARG A 13 3.85 -9.00 0.80
N ARG A 14 3.62 -10.10 1.53
CA ARG A 14 3.39 -11.42 0.91
C ARG A 14 2.08 -11.44 0.11
N ARG A 15 1.03 -10.84 0.64
CA ARG A 15 -0.30 -10.73 0.01
C ARG A 15 -0.26 -9.84 -1.23
N GLY A 16 0.42 -8.70 -1.16
CA GLY A 16 0.62 -7.83 -2.33
C GLY A 16 1.34 -8.55 -3.49
N LYS A 17 2.36 -9.37 -3.19
CA LYS A 17 2.99 -10.22 -4.21
C LYS A 17 2.01 -11.23 -4.81
N ARG A 18 1.13 -11.83 -4.00
CA ARG A 18 0.09 -12.74 -4.51
C ARG A 18 -0.88 -12.01 -5.43
N VAL A 19 -1.36 -10.81 -5.08
CA VAL A 19 -2.22 -10.02 -5.96
C VAL A 19 -1.55 -9.77 -7.33
N VAL A 20 -0.25 -9.44 -7.34
CA VAL A 20 0.51 -9.27 -8.59
C VAL A 20 0.61 -10.59 -9.36
N SER A 21 1.01 -11.69 -8.71
CA SER A 21 1.11 -13.00 -9.36
C SER A 21 -0.25 -13.51 -9.85
N ASN A 22 -1.34 -13.19 -9.17
CA ASN A 22 -2.69 -13.57 -9.58
C ASN A 22 -3.09 -12.85 -10.87
N LEU A 23 -2.70 -11.57 -10.99
CA LEU A 23 -2.91 -10.79 -12.20
C LEU A 23 -2.08 -11.32 -13.38
N GLU A 24 -0.82 -11.68 -13.15
CA GLU A 24 0.07 -12.27 -14.16
C GLU A 24 -0.39 -13.65 -14.62
N ASN A 25 -0.86 -14.49 -13.69
CA ASN A 25 -1.27 -15.87 -13.97
C ASN A 25 -2.75 -16.00 -14.37
N ASN A 26 -3.47 -14.89 -14.56
CA ASN A 26 -4.92 -14.87 -14.80
C ASN A 26 -5.70 -15.76 -13.81
N GLU A 27 -5.35 -15.71 -12.52
CA GLU A 27 -6.13 -16.38 -11.50
C GLU A 27 -7.55 -15.78 -11.42
N GLY A 28 -8.52 -16.59 -10.98
CA GLY A 28 -9.92 -16.17 -10.96
C GLY A 28 -10.16 -14.90 -10.13
N GLU A 29 -11.06 -14.04 -10.61
CA GLU A 29 -11.40 -12.73 -10.02
C GLU A 29 -11.67 -12.81 -8.51
N SER A 30 -12.38 -13.87 -8.08
CA SER A 30 -12.67 -14.12 -6.66
C SER A 30 -11.42 -14.24 -5.79
N ARG A 31 -10.37 -14.91 -6.28
CA ARG A 31 -9.12 -15.09 -5.54
C ARG A 31 -8.31 -13.80 -5.48
N THR A 32 -8.27 -13.04 -6.58
CA THR A 32 -7.65 -11.71 -6.62
C THR A 32 -8.35 -10.73 -5.67
N ALA A 33 -9.69 -10.72 -5.66
CA ALA A 33 -10.47 -9.91 -4.74
C ALA A 33 -10.21 -10.29 -3.28
N SER A 34 -10.15 -11.59 -2.95
CA SER A 34 -9.86 -12.08 -1.60
C SER A 34 -8.46 -11.66 -1.12
N GLU A 35 -7.43 -11.83 -1.94
CA GLU A 35 -6.06 -11.44 -1.57
C GLU A 35 -5.92 -9.91 -1.46
N MET A 36 -6.62 -9.15 -2.31
CA MET A 36 -6.64 -7.68 -2.22
C MET A 36 -7.39 -7.18 -0.98
N ALA A 37 -8.46 -7.86 -0.56
CA ALA A 37 -9.17 -7.55 0.68
C ALA A 37 -8.25 -7.69 1.91
N ASP A 38 -7.43 -8.74 1.96
CA ASP A 38 -6.41 -8.93 3.02
C ASP A 38 -5.40 -7.78 3.03
N VAL A 39 -4.92 -7.33 1.86
CA VAL A 39 -3.99 -6.18 1.74
C VAL A 39 -4.63 -4.91 2.28
N LEU A 40 -5.88 -4.62 1.91
CA LEU A 40 -6.61 -3.43 2.36
C LEU A 40 -6.87 -3.48 3.86
N TYR A 41 -7.33 -4.62 4.39
CA TYR A 41 -7.58 -4.80 5.82
C TYR A 41 -6.32 -4.54 6.64
N HIS A 42 -5.19 -5.15 6.28
CA HIS A 42 -3.94 -4.94 7.00
C HIS A 42 -3.43 -3.51 6.86
N SER A 43 -3.58 -2.88 5.70
CA SER A 43 -3.20 -1.48 5.50
C SER A 43 -4.00 -0.55 6.42
N MET A 44 -5.33 -0.72 6.48
CA MET A 44 -6.19 0.07 7.38
C MET A 44 -5.87 -0.17 8.86
N ALA A 45 -5.62 -1.42 9.26
CA ALA A 45 -5.23 -1.75 10.63
C ALA A 45 -3.90 -1.09 11.04
N LEU A 46 -2.92 -1.02 10.12
CA LEU A 46 -1.64 -0.34 10.35
C LEU A 46 -1.83 1.18 10.50
N LEU A 47 -2.67 1.80 9.67
CA LEU A 47 -3.00 3.23 9.76
C LEU A 47 -3.65 3.56 11.11
N ALA A 48 -4.66 2.79 11.51
CA ALA A 48 -5.35 2.95 12.80
C ALA A 48 -4.37 2.83 13.98
N LYS A 49 -3.43 1.88 13.93
CA LYS A 49 -2.41 1.70 14.97
C LYS A 49 -1.45 2.88 15.09
N LYS A 50 -1.08 3.51 13.96
CA LYS A 50 -0.20 4.68 13.93
C LYS A 50 -0.95 5.98 14.24
N GLY A 51 -2.28 5.97 14.19
CA GLY A 51 -3.12 7.16 14.35
C GLY A 51 -3.17 8.02 13.08
N VAL A 52 -2.91 7.43 11.90
CA VAL A 52 -3.01 8.11 10.61
C VAL A 52 -4.40 7.88 10.05
N LYS A 53 -5.08 8.96 9.63
CA LYS A 53 -6.42 8.86 9.04
C LYS A 53 -6.33 8.40 7.58
N ILE A 54 -7.33 7.64 7.13
CA ILE A 54 -7.37 7.19 5.72
C ILE A 54 -7.52 8.39 4.77
N GLU A 55 -8.16 9.46 5.22
CA GLU A 55 -8.34 10.72 4.49
C GLU A 55 -6.99 11.37 4.13
N ASP A 56 -6.01 11.32 5.04
CA ASP A 56 -4.65 11.85 4.83
C ASP A 56 -3.94 11.05 3.73
N VAL A 57 -4.09 9.72 3.76
CA VAL A 57 -3.53 8.83 2.72
C VAL A 57 -4.17 9.14 1.36
N LEU A 58 -5.49 9.32 1.33
CA LEU A 58 -6.21 9.69 0.11
C LEU A 58 -5.80 11.08 -0.40
N GLN A 59 -5.50 12.03 0.49
CA GLN A 59 -4.97 13.35 0.10
C GLN A 59 -3.62 13.23 -0.59
N VAL A 60 -2.70 12.42 -0.02
CA VAL A 60 -1.41 12.15 -0.66
C VAL A 60 -1.60 11.51 -2.04
N LEU A 61 -2.53 10.55 -2.17
CA LEU A 61 -2.83 9.94 -3.47
C LEU A 61 -3.38 10.96 -4.47
N ARG A 62 -4.29 11.85 -4.07
CA ARG A 62 -4.82 12.91 -4.95
C ARG A 62 -3.70 13.81 -5.49
N LEU A 63 -2.78 14.23 -4.63
CA LEU A 63 -1.62 15.03 -5.04
C LEU A 63 -0.75 14.29 -6.06
N ARG A 64 -0.60 12.96 -5.91
CA ARG A 64 0.15 12.13 -6.87
C ARG A 64 -0.59 11.97 -8.20
N PHE A 65 -1.92 11.90 -8.20
CA PHE A 65 -2.71 11.83 -9.43
C PHE A 65 -2.64 13.13 -10.24
N SER A 66 -2.47 14.28 -9.58
CA SER A 66 -2.27 15.58 -10.25
C SER A 66 -0.86 15.76 -10.83
N GLN A 67 0.10 14.90 -10.46
CA GLN A 67 1.47 14.96 -10.94
C GLN A 67 1.71 13.85 -11.97
N SER A 68 2.48 14.14 -13.02
CA SER A 68 2.95 13.05 -13.88
C SER A 68 3.79 12.07 -13.04
N GLY A 69 3.61 10.77 -13.24
CA GLY A 69 4.32 9.74 -12.46
C GLY A 69 5.86 9.85 -12.55
N ILE A 70 6.39 10.56 -13.55
CA ILE A 70 7.82 10.87 -13.69
C ILE A 70 8.21 12.04 -12.78
N GLU A 71 7.40 13.10 -12.74
CA GLU A 71 7.62 14.28 -11.90
C GLU A 71 7.53 13.94 -10.41
N GLU A 72 6.54 13.11 -10.05
CA GLU A 72 6.31 12.62 -8.70
C GLU A 72 7.51 11.81 -8.15
N LYS A 73 8.09 10.93 -8.98
CA LYS A 73 9.28 10.16 -8.56
C LYS A 73 10.51 11.03 -8.36
N LYS A 74 10.68 12.08 -9.18
CA LYS A 74 11.80 13.03 -9.06
C LYS A 74 11.70 13.88 -7.79
N SER A 75 10.50 14.36 -7.45
CA SER A 75 10.30 15.22 -6.27
C SER A 75 10.64 14.52 -4.96
N ARG A 76 10.40 13.20 -4.85
CA ARG A 76 10.76 12.39 -3.67
C ARG A 76 12.26 12.33 -3.40
N VAL A 77 13.08 12.20 -4.47
CA VAL A 77 14.54 12.13 -4.35
C VAL A 77 15.10 13.47 -3.92
N PHE A 78 14.53 14.56 -4.46
CA PHE A 78 14.92 15.92 -4.09
C PHE A 78 14.61 16.21 -2.62
N GLN A 79 13.39 15.92 -2.14
CA GLN A 79 13.04 16.15 -0.74
C GLN A 79 13.93 15.37 0.24
N LYS A 80 14.27 14.11 -0.07
CA LYS A 80 15.18 13.31 0.77
C LYS A 80 16.60 13.87 0.84
N SER A 81 17.05 14.64 -0.15
CA SER A 81 18.39 15.26 -0.12
C SER A 81 18.47 16.55 0.69
N MET A 82 17.32 17.11 1.10
CA MET A 82 17.25 18.28 1.97
C MET A 82 17.15 17.95 3.47
N ASP A 83 16.75 16.72 3.81
CA ASP A 83 16.69 16.19 5.18
C ASP A 83 18.02 15.51 5.56
#